data_AF-A0A959HMR5-F1
#
_entry.id   AF-A0A959HMR5-F1
#
_cell.length_a   1.000
_cell.length_b   1.000
_cell.length_c   1.000
_cell.angle_alpha   90.00
_cell.angle_beta   90.00
_cell.angle_gamma   90.00
#
_symmetry.space_group_name_H-M   'P 1'
#
loop_
_entity.id
_entity.type
_entity.pdbx_description
1 polymer ?
#
loop_
_entity_poly.entity_id
_entity_poly.type
_entity_poly.pdbx_seq_one_letter_code
_entity_poly.pdbx_strand_id
1 'polypeptide(L)' 'MRNAGHKVNLPPKGDFLIDGSLVAEVGGKNKEGKQIRDIPDAFIAADDIETGFRQRIPLWLFGFLY' A
#
# COMPACT_ATOMS: atom_id res chain seq x y z
N MET A 1 6.65 -21.16 -3.43
CA MET A 1 6.47 -19.69 -3.52
C MET A 1 7.27 -19.07 -2.38
N ARG A 2 8.31 -18.31 -2.66
CA ARG A 2 9.14 -17.67 -1.62
C ARG A 2 8.38 -16.45 -1.09
N ASN A 3 7.78 -16.57 0.10
CA ASN A 3 7.41 -15.39 0.89
C ASN A 3 8.73 -14.64 1.19
N ALA A 4 8.75 -13.31 1.05
CA ALA A 4 9.90 -12.47 1.39
C ALA A 4 10.31 -12.53 2.88
N GLY A 5 9.61 -13.31 3.71
CA GLY A 5 9.83 -13.47 5.15
C GLY A 5 8.91 -12.58 5.99
N HIS A 6 8.07 -11.78 5.37
CA HIS A 6 7.23 -10.78 6.04
C HIS A 6 5.84 -11.34 6.37
N LYS A 7 5.32 -10.97 7.56
CA LYS A 7 3.96 -11.31 7.96
C LYS A 7 3.00 -10.29 7.38
N VAL A 8 2.04 -10.75 6.58
CA VAL A 8 0.96 -9.90 6.04
C VAL A 8 -0.35 -10.30 6.70
N ASN A 9 -1.01 -9.32 7.31
CA ASN A 9 -2.32 -9.45 7.96
C ASN A 9 -3.32 -8.49 7.31
N LEU A 10 -4.60 -8.70 7.59
CA LEU A 10 -5.68 -7.78 7.20
C LEU A 10 -6.03 -6.88 8.40
N PRO A 11 -5.65 -5.59 8.40
CA PRO A 11 -6.00 -4.66 9.47
C PRO A 11 -7.46 -4.17 9.34
N PRO A 12 -8.05 -3.61 10.41
CA PRO A 12 -9.33 -2.91 10.32
C PRO A 12 -9.27 -1.59 9.54
N LYS A 13 -8.07 -1.03 9.33
CA LYS A 13 -7.82 0.18 8.53
C LYS A 13 -6.74 -0.09 7.49
N GLY A 14 -7.05 0.14 6.21
CA GLY A 14 -6.18 -0.22 5.06
C GLY A 14 -6.45 -1.64 4.56
N ASP A 15 -5.75 -2.04 3.48
CA ASP A 15 -5.97 -3.34 2.85
C ASP A 15 -5.00 -4.41 3.39
N PHE A 16 -3.75 -4.03 3.69
CA PHE A 16 -2.71 -4.94 4.15
C PHE A 16 -1.92 -4.34 5.32
N LEU A 17 -1.54 -5.17 6.29
CA LEU A 17 -0.66 -4.83 7.40
C LEU A 17 0.55 -5.75 7.36
N ILE A 18 1.72 -5.18 7.09
CA ILE A 18 2.98 -5.86 6.92
C ILE A 18 3.80 -5.69 8.20
N ASP A 19 4.25 -6.81 8.77
CA ASP A 19 5.03 -6.90 10.01
C ASP A 19 4.44 -6.16 11.22
N GLY A 20 3.12 -5.89 11.21
CA GLY A 20 2.39 -5.30 12.32
C GLY A 20 2.52 -3.78 12.45
N SER A 21 3.31 -3.11 11.61
CA SER A 21 3.50 -1.66 11.63
C SER A 21 3.15 -0.98 10.30
N LEU A 22 3.48 -1.62 9.18
CA LEU A 22 3.35 -1.02 7.84
C LEU A 22 1.97 -1.30 7.26
N VAL A 23 1.18 -0.27 6.99
CA VAL A 23 -0.13 -0.42 6.37
C VAL A 23 -0.05 -0.06 4.89
N ALA A 24 -0.48 -0.96 4.01
CA ALA A 24 -0.62 -0.69 2.58
C ALA A 24 -2.11 -0.69 2.21
N GLU A 25 -2.58 0.38 1.58
CA GLU A 25 -3.91 0.47 0.97
C GLU A 25 -3.76 0.40 -0.54
N VAL A 26 -4.49 -0.47 -1.21
CA VAL A 26 -4.38 -0.67 -2.67
C VAL A 26 -5.63 -0.13 -3.36
N GLY A 27 -5.48 0.60 -4.47
CA GLY A 27 -6.63 0.91 -5.31
C GLY A 27 -6.40 2.01 -6.34
N GLY A 28 -7.52 2.64 -6.72
CA GLY A 28 -7.61 3.67 -7.75
C GLY A 28 -6.69 4.89 -7.56
N LYS A 29 -6.31 5.55 -8.66
CA LYS A 29 -5.77 6.94 -8.67
C LYS A 29 -6.47 7.95 -7.75
N ASN A 30 -7.80 7.80 -7.59
CA ASN A 30 -8.64 8.68 -6.77
C ASN A 30 -8.65 8.34 -5.27
N LYS A 31 -7.91 7.32 -4.83
CA LYS A 31 -7.95 6.86 -3.43
C LYS A 31 -7.14 7.80 -2.55
N GLU A 32 -7.82 8.58 -1.72
CA GLU A 32 -7.22 9.64 -0.88
C GLU A 32 -6.55 9.11 0.40
N GLY A 33 -6.64 7.80 0.69
CA GLY A 33 -6.06 7.21 1.90
C GLY A 33 -6.66 7.75 3.20
N LYS A 34 -7.94 8.17 3.18
CA LYS A 34 -8.60 8.77 4.37
C LYS A 34 -8.54 7.85 5.59
N GLN A 35 -8.53 6.54 5.38
CA GLN A 35 -8.50 5.55 6.45
C GLN A 35 -7.12 5.41 7.10
N ILE A 36 -6.06 5.72 6.34
CA ILE A 36 -4.67 5.48 6.72
C ILE A 36 -3.86 6.78 6.93
N ARG A 37 -4.50 7.94 6.75
CA ARG A 37 -3.88 9.27 6.85
C ARG A 37 -3.29 9.59 8.24
N ASP A 38 -3.83 8.97 9.28
CA ASP A 38 -3.36 9.14 10.67
C ASP A 38 -2.36 8.05 11.09
N ILE A 39 -2.02 7.14 10.18
CA ILE A 39 -1.09 6.04 10.44
C ILE A 39 0.29 6.47 9.91
N PRO A 40 1.31 6.59 10.78
CA PRO A 40 2.62 7.12 10.38
C PRO A 40 3.33 6.25 9.33
N ASP A 41 3.14 4.93 9.39
CA ASP A 41 3.75 3.96 8.49
C ASP A 41 2.72 3.40 7.50
N ALA A 42 2.00 4.29 6.81
CA ALA A 42 1.02 3.89 5.83
C ALA A 42 1.30 4.39 4.41
N PHE A 43 1.01 3.54 3.43
CA PHE A 43 1.22 3.79 2.02
C PHE A 43 -0.02 3.44 1.20
N ILE A 44 -0.26 4.22 0.15
CA ILE A 44 -1.31 3.97 -0.85
C ILE A 44 -0.61 3.45 -2.10
N ALA A 45 -0.82 2.18 -2.44
CA ALA A 45 -0.47 1.64 -3.74
C ALA A 45 -1.59 1.98 -4.73
N ALA A 46 -1.33 2.97 -5.60
CA ALA A 46 -2.30 3.43 -6.59
C ALA A 46 -2.02 2.88 -7.98
N ASP A 47 -3.06 2.42 -8.67
CA ASP A 47 -3.02 2.20 -10.12
C ASP A 47 -3.08 3.55 -10.87
N ASP A 48 -2.77 3.54 -12.18
CA ASP A 48 -2.89 4.72 -13.06
C ASP A 48 -2.04 5.94 -12.59
N ILE A 49 -0.96 5.68 -11.83
CA ILE A 49 0.06 6.68 -11.50
C ILE A 49 1.42 6.21 -11.98
N GLU A 50 2.17 7.11 -12.63
CA GLU A 50 3.54 6.84 -13.08
C GLU A 50 4.58 7.33 -12.05
N THR A 51 4.17 8.26 -11.18
CA THR A 51 5.04 8.84 -10.16
C THR A 51 4.39 8.73 -8.79
N GLY A 52 5.15 8.23 -7.82
CA GLY A 52 4.76 8.24 -6.43
C GLY A 52 4.94 9.64 -5.83
N PHE A 53 4.03 10.06 -4.95
CA PHE A 53 4.15 11.33 -4.23
C PHE A 53 3.76 11.14 -2.76
N ARG A 54 4.66 11.55 -1.85
CA ARG A 54 4.56 11.30 -0.40
C ARG A 54 4.40 9.80 -0.09
N GLN A 55 3.27 9.42 0.47
CA GLN A 55 2.93 8.04 0.86
C GLN A 55 2.24 7.27 -0.27
N ARG A 56 2.16 7.83 -1.48
CA ARG A 56 1.63 7.13 -2.66
C ARG A 56 2.74 6.44 -3.43
N ILE A 57 2.57 5.16 -3.67
CA ILE A 57 3.48 4.32 -4.44
C ILE A 57 2.72 3.81 -5.67
N PRO A 58 3.31 3.84 -6.87
CA PRO A 58 2.68 3.22 -8.03
C PRO A 58 2.53 1.71 -7.85
N LEU A 59 1.34 1.16 -8.12
CA LEU A 59 1.07 -0.27 -7.96
C LEU A 59 1.98 -1.12 -8.85
N TRP A 60 2.34 -0.62 -10.03
CA TRP A 60 3.27 -1.29 -10.95
C TRP A 60 4.68 -1.45 -10.39
N LEU A 61 5.08 -0.69 -9.36
CA LEU A 61 6.40 -0.82 -8.72
C LEU A 61 6.55 -2.16 -7.99
N PHE A 62 5.44 -2.77 -7.55
CA PHE A 62 5.46 -4.02 -6.77
C PHE A 62 5.67 -5.27 -7.62
N GLY A 63 5.78 -5.15 -8.95
CA GLY A 63 6.04 -6.32 -9.79
C GLY A 63 6.07 -6.10 -11.28
N PHE A 64 6.12 -4.85 -11.77
CA PHE A 64 5.95 -4.53 -13.19
C PHE A 64 4.74 -5.24 -13.80
N LEU A 65 3.62 -5.24 -13.06
CA LEU A 65 2.35 -5.80 -13.52
C LEU A 65 1.91 -4.98 -14.75
N TYR A 66 2.11 -5.54 -15.94
CA TYR A 66 1.57 -5.08 -17.21
C TYR A 66 0.44 -6.02 -17.63
#